data_AF-A0A482VBJ3-F1
#
_entry.id   AF-A0A482VBJ3-F1
#
_cell.length_a   1.000
_cell.length_b   1.000
_cell.length_c   1.000
_cell.angle_alpha   90.00
_cell.angle_beta   90.00
_cell.angle_gamma   90.00
#
_symmetry.space_group_name_H-M   'P 1'
#
loop_
_entity.id
_entity.type
_entity.pdbx_description
1 polymer ?
#
loop_
_entity_poly.entity_id
_entity_poly.type
_entity_poly.pdbx_seq_one_letter_code
_entity_poly.pdbx_strand_id
1 'polypeptide(L)'
;VLGVLAIVKIKDEDDFFNYVKDLIEDLFNNTDAASIKAFRALQVQFKCCGVNNYTDYTLPDINGYHKSCCEYEVSPCFHPFPDGCAFAFTNEMKNNIVIIGYVAVGFAVV
;
A
#
# COMPACT_ATOMS: atom_id res chain seq x y z
N VAL A 1 26.12 4.90 12.16
CA VAL A 1 26.28 5.60 10.85
C VAL A 1 25.43 4.98 9.74
N LEU A 2 25.34 3.64 9.62
CA LEU A 2 24.54 2.97 8.56
C LEU A 2 23.02 3.32 8.60
N GLY A 3 22.42 3.48 9.79
CA GLY A 3 21.00 3.82 9.90
C GLY A 3 20.64 5.21 9.35
N VAL A 4 21.55 6.18 9.43
CA VAL A 4 21.34 7.52 8.87
C VAL A 4 21.37 7.48 7.34
N LEU A 5 22.22 6.63 6.74
CA LEU A 5 22.25 6.44 5.29
C LEU A 5 20.95 5.81 4.75
N ALA A 6 20.32 4.93 5.50
CA ALA A 6 19.02 4.37 5.14
C ALA A 6 17.93 5.46 5.11
N ILE A 7 17.93 6.38 6.09
CA ILE A 7 16.98 7.50 6.14
C ILE A 7 17.27 8.52 5.03
N VAL A 8 18.56 8.79 4.73
CA VAL A 8 18.96 9.73 3.67
C VAL A 8 18.63 9.21 2.27
N LYS A 9 18.58 7.89 2.05
CA LYS A 9 18.09 7.33 0.77
C LYS A 9 16.59 7.52 0.55
N ILE A 10 15.81 7.87 1.58
CA ILE A 10 14.37 8.17 1.48
C ILE A 10 14.14 9.65 1.11
N LYS A 11 15.21 10.43 0.88
CA LYS A 11 15.11 11.86 0.55
C LYS A 11 14.48 12.12 -0.83
N ASP A 12 14.43 11.12 -1.70
CA ASP A 12 13.76 11.22 -2.99
C ASP A 12 12.38 10.54 -2.91
N GLU A 13 11.39 11.36 -2.56
CA GLU A 13 10.00 10.95 -2.32
C GLU A 13 9.37 10.31 -3.55
N ASP A 14 9.71 10.82 -4.74
CA ASP A 14 9.20 10.35 -6.02
C ASP A 14 9.79 8.99 -6.40
N ASP A 15 11.10 8.79 -6.22
CA ASP A 15 11.74 7.48 -6.49
C ASP A 15 11.19 6.40 -5.56
N PHE A 16 11.00 6.72 -4.28
CA PHE A 16 10.41 5.79 -3.34
C PHE A 16 8.97 5.45 -3.72
N PHE A 17 8.17 6.45 -4.09
CA PHE A 17 6.80 6.24 -4.53
C PHE A 17 6.73 5.36 -5.78
N ASN A 18 7.56 5.64 -6.78
CA ASN A 18 7.61 4.84 -8.01
C ASN A 18 8.06 3.40 -7.72
N TYR A 19 9.06 3.20 -6.87
CA TYR A 19 9.51 1.87 -6.48
C TYR A 19 8.41 1.06 -5.76
N VAL A 20 7.71 1.68 -4.81
CA VAL A 20 6.57 1.06 -4.11
C VAL A 20 5.45 0.74 -5.09
N LYS A 21 5.15 1.68 -5.99
CA LYS A 21 4.12 1.52 -7.01
C LYS A 21 4.43 0.31 -7.90
N ASP A 22 5.65 0.19 -8.41
CA ASP A 22 6.08 -0.94 -9.25
C ASP A 22 5.90 -2.29 -8.51
N LEU A 23 6.28 -2.37 -7.24
CA LEU A 23 6.07 -3.58 -6.43
C LEU A 23 4.59 -3.94 -6.24
N ILE A 24 3.74 -2.92 -6.04
CA ILE A 24 2.29 -3.11 -5.87
C ILE A 24 1.64 -3.47 -7.20
N GLU A 25 2.11 -2.92 -8.32
CA GLU A 25 1.70 -3.31 -9.68
C GLU A 25 2.08 -4.75 -9.99
N ASP A 26 3.30 -5.18 -9.62
CA ASP A 26 3.74 -6.56 -9.77
C ASP A 26 2.86 -7.51 -8.95
N LEU A 27 2.55 -7.17 -7.70
CA LEU A 27 1.64 -7.96 -6.86
C LEU A 27 0.22 -8.02 -7.41
N PHE A 28 -0.26 -6.92 -8.00
CA PHE A 28 -1.59 -6.82 -8.58
C PHE A 28 -1.74 -7.65 -9.86
N ASN A 29 -0.73 -7.61 -10.74
CA ASN A 29 -0.73 -8.34 -12.00
C ASN A 29 -0.36 -9.82 -11.85
N ASN A 30 0.12 -10.24 -10.67
CA ASN A 30 0.49 -11.61 -10.40
C ASN A 30 -0.74 -12.50 -10.17
N THR A 31 -0.71 -13.70 -10.74
CA THR A 31 -1.78 -14.70 -10.65
C THR A 31 -1.57 -15.74 -9.55
N ASP A 32 -0.44 -15.70 -8.85
CA ASP A 32 -0.12 -16.59 -7.74
C ASP A 32 -1.05 -16.34 -6.53
N ALA A 33 -1.48 -17.42 -5.89
CA ALA A 33 -2.42 -17.35 -4.77
C ALA A 33 -1.83 -16.60 -3.57
N ALA A 34 -0.52 -16.67 -3.33
CA ALA A 34 0.12 -15.93 -2.25
C ALA A 34 0.17 -14.43 -2.56
N SER A 35 0.52 -14.04 -3.80
CA SER A 35 0.50 -12.64 -4.25
C SER A 35 -0.90 -12.03 -4.16
N ILE A 36 -1.92 -12.76 -4.63
CA ILE A 36 -3.32 -12.34 -4.54
C ILE A 36 -3.73 -12.17 -3.06
N LYS A 37 -3.36 -13.10 -2.19
CA LYS A 37 -3.69 -13.02 -0.76
C LYS A 37 -2.97 -11.85 -0.08
N ALA A 38 -1.71 -11.63 -0.40
CA ALA A 38 -0.91 -10.52 0.12
C ALA A 38 -1.51 -9.18 -0.32
N PHE A 39 -1.85 -9.03 -1.60
CA PHE A 39 -2.47 -7.82 -2.13
C PHE A 39 -3.83 -7.52 -1.47
N ARG A 40 -4.68 -8.55 -1.29
CA ARG A 40 -5.95 -8.40 -0.58
C ARG A 40 -5.79 -8.02 0.88
N ALA A 41 -4.76 -8.53 1.56
CA ALA A 41 -4.46 -8.12 2.93
C ALA A 41 -4.01 -6.66 2.99
N LEU A 42 -3.21 -6.23 2.01
CA LEU A 42 -2.76 -4.85 1.86
C LEU A 42 -3.97 -3.90 1.68
N GLN A 43 -4.91 -4.25 0.80
CA GLN A 43 -6.15 -3.49 0.59
C GLN A 43 -6.96 -3.28 1.87
N VAL A 44 -7.10 -4.32 2.69
CA VAL A 44 -7.83 -4.26 3.98
C VAL A 44 -7.07 -3.42 5.00
N GLN A 45 -5.74 -3.61 5.09
CA GLN A 45 -4.91 -2.96 6.09
C GLN A 45 -4.77 -1.46 5.84
N PHE A 46 -4.62 -1.06 4.58
CA PHE A 46 -4.40 0.33 4.17
C PHE A 46 -5.67 1.01 3.64
N LYS A 47 -6.83 0.33 3.71
CA LYS A 47 -8.12 0.83 3.23
C LYS A 47 -8.01 1.41 1.81
N CYS A 48 -7.47 0.63 0.89
CA CYS A 48 -7.20 1.03 -0.48
C CYS A 48 -7.76 0.02 -1.49
N CYS A 49 -7.94 0.45 -2.74
CA CYS A 49 -8.41 -0.42 -3.81
C CYS A 49 -7.66 -0.13 -5.12
N GLY A 50 -7.22 -1.20 -5.80
CA GLY A 50 -6.34 -1.09 -6.98
C GLY A 50 -4.94 -0.57 -6.63
N VAL A 51 -4.14 -0.33 -7.65
CA VAL A 51 -2.76 0.17 -7.50
C VAL A 51 -2.79 1.70 -7.36
N ASN A 52 -3.35 2.37 -8.35
CA ASN A 52 -3.53 3.81 -8.47
C ASN A 52 -4.92 4.23 -8.01
N ASN A 53 -5.94 3.44 -8.36
CA ASN A 53 -7.33 3.72 -8.02
C ASN A 53 -8.19 2.44 -8.16
N TYR A 54 -9.40 2.45 -7.59
CA TYR A 54 -10.37 1.36 -7.76
C TYR A 54 -10.70 1.07 -9.23
N THR A 55 -10.52 2.03 -10.13
CA THR A 55 -10.71 1.86 -11.59
C THR A 55 -9.68 0.96 -12.26
N ASP A 56 -8.58 0.61 -11.59
CA ASP A 56 -7.58 -0.33 -12.13
C ASP A 56 -8.18 -1.73 -12.34
N TYR A 57 -9.24 -2.04 -11.58
CA TYR A 57 -10.15 -3.11 -11.96
C TYR A 57 -10.98 -2.62 -13.15
N THR A 58 -10.52 -2.94 -14.36
CA THR A 58 -11.05 -2.48 -15.66
C THR A 58 -12.56 -2.68 -15.81
N LEU A 59 -13.14 -3.63 -15.08
CA LEU A 59 -14.56 -3.74 -14.79
C LEU A 59 -14.69 -4.32 -13.37
N PRO A 60 -15.46 -3.72 -12.43
CA PRO A 60 -16.04 -4.55 -11.38
C PRO A 60 -16.80 -5.64 -12.12
N ASP A 61 -16.49 -6.90 -11.82
CA ASP A 61 -17.23 -8.01 -12.38
C ASP A 61 -18.73 -7.80 -12.10
N ILE A 62 -19.63 -8.58 -12.70
CA ILE A 62 -21.06 -8.56 -12.32
C ILE A 62 -21.31 -8.74 -10.80
N ASN A 63 -20.26 -9.16 -10.07
CA ASN A 63 -20.17 -9.34 -8.63
C ASN A 63 -19.46 -8.19 -7.88
N GLY A 64 -19.32 -6.99 -8.46
CA GLY A 64 -18.73 -5.83 -7.81
C GLY A 64 -17.23 -5.95 -7.52
N TYR A 65 -16.71 -5.09 -6.65
CA TYR A 65 -15.33 -5.18 -6.17
C TYR A 65 -15.18 -6.33 -5.17
N HIS A 66 -13.96 -6.87 -5.07
CA HIS A 66 -13.65 -7.89 -4.08
C HIS A 66 -13.78 -7.31 -2.66
N LYS A 67 -14.20 -8.14 -1.68
CA LYS A 67 -14.45 -7.72 -0.28
C LYS A 67 -13.28 -6.98 0.38
N SER A 68 -12.05 -7.16 -0.13
CA SER A 68 -10.86 -6.50 0.39
C SER A 68 -10.80 -5.01 0.09
N CYS A 69 -11.53 -4.54 -0.93
CA CYS A 69 -11.61 -3.14 -1.30
C CYS A 69 -12.62 -2.32 -0.48
N CYS A 70 -13.28 -2.92 0.53
CA CYS A 70 -14.45 -2.33 1.17
C CYS A 70 -14.50 -2.63 2.66
N GLU A 71 -15.00 -1.69 3.46
CA GLU A 71 -14.94 -1.80 4.93
C GLU A 71 -16.06 -2.66 5.53
N TYR A 72 -17.28 -2.56 4.98
CA TYR A 72 -18.49 -3.13 5.60
C TYR A 72 -19.31 -4.06 4.68
N GLU A 73 -19.00 -4.11 3.39
CA GLU A 73 -19.78 -4.88 2.41
C GLU A 73 -19.21 -6.30 2.25
N VAL A 74 -20.03 -7.30 2.57
CA VAL A 74 -19.82 -8.68 2.15
C VAL A 74 -20.27 -8.79 0.69
N SER A 75 -19.29 -8.93 -0.21
CA SER A 75 -19.40 -9.10 -1.68
C SER A 75 -20.80 -9.46 -2.21
N PRO A 76 -21.31 -8.76 -3.25
CA PRO A 76 -20.63 -7.77 -4.10
C PRO A 76 -20.45 -6.41 -3.42
N CYS A 77 -19.27 -5.80 -3.59
CA CYS A 77 -19.05 -4.44 -3.09
C CYS A 77 -19.26 -3.39 -4.18
N PHE A 78 -20.00 -2.34 -3.85
CA PHE A 78 -20.30 -1.21 -4.73
C PHE A 78 -19.65 0.11 -4.29
N HIS A 79 -19.19 0.18 -3.03
CA HIS A 79 -18.49 1.34 -2.47
C HIS A 79 -17.03 1.00 -2.14
N PRO A 80 -16.15 0.89 -3.15
CA PRO A 80 -14.74 0.65 -2.91
C PRO A 80 -14.06 1.86 -2.26
N PHE A 81 -12.93 1.62 -1.61
CA PHE A 81 -12.06 2.71 -1.20
C PHE A 81 -11.61 3.54 -2.42
N PRO A 82 -11.68 4.89 -2.34
CA PRO A 82 -11.35 5.76 -3.46
C PRO A 82 -9.85 5.82 -3.76
N ASP A 83 -9.01 5.51 -2.76
CA ASP A 83 -7.56 5.64 -2.86
C ASP A 83 -6.90 4.37 -3.38
N GLY A 84 -5.89 4.54 -4.26
CA GLY A 84 -5.00 3.47 -4.69
C GLY A 84 -4.03 3.02 -3.61
N CYS A 85 -3.65 1.74 -3.64
CA CYS A 85 -2.77 1.18 -2.64
C CYS A 85 -1.34 1.74 -2.66
N ALA A 86 -0.82 2.18 -3.80
CA ALA A 86 0.48 2.85 -3.85
C ALA A 86 0.47 4.17 -3.06
N PHE A 87 -0.60 4.96 -3.21
CA PHE A 87 -0.76 6.20 -2.47
C PHE A 87 -1.03 5.96 -0.98
N ALA A 88 -1.99 5.11 -0.64
CA ALA A 88 -2.35 4.84 0.76
C ALA A 88 -1.16 4.26 1.55
N PHE A 89 -0.42 3.31 0.98
CA PHE A 89 0.75 2.71 1.63
C PHE A 89 1.88 3.72 1.84
N THR A 90 2.23 4.50 0.81
CA THR A 90 3.30 5.50 0.95
C THR A 90 2.92 6.62 1.92
N ASN A 91 1.65 7.04 1.94
CA ASN A 91 1.14 8.03 2.87
C ASN A 91 1.19 7.52 4.32
N GLU A 92 0.77 6.28 4.57
CA GLU A 92 0.89 5.64 5.89
C GLU A 92 2.35 5.49 6.32
N MET A 93 3.25 5.12 5.41
CA MET A 93 4.67 5.05 5.72
C MET A 93 5.24 6.44 6.06
N LYS A 94 4.90 7.49 5.33
CA LYS A 94 5.35 8.87 5.62
C LYS A 94 4.88 9.33 7.01
N ASN A 95 3.64 9.03 7.38
CA ASN A 95 3.11 9.40 8.69
C ASN A 95 3.79 8.64 9.83
N ASN A 96 4.14 7.37 9.61
CA ASN A 96 4.74 6.51 10.64
C ASN A 96 6.28 6.58 10.68
N ILE A 97 6.96 6.99 9.61
CA ILE A 97 8.43 7.06 9.56
C ILE A 97 8.99 8.06 10.56
N VAL A 98 8.23 9.11 10.88
CA VAL A 98 8.59 10.08 11.92
C VAL A 98 8.71 9.37 13.27
N ILE A 99 7.75 8.51 13.61
CA ILE A 99 7.73 7.75 14.86
C ILE A 99 8.89 6.74 14.91
N ILE A 100 9.11 6.00 13.82
CA ILE A 100 10.20 5.03 13.72
C ILE A 100 11.57 5.71 13.81
N GLY A 101 11.71 6.90 13.20
CA GLY A 101 12.92 7.72 13.27
C GLY A 101 13.29 8.11 14.70
N TYR A 102 12.30 8.50 15.52
CA TYR A 102 12.52 8.83 16.92
C TYR A 102 13.00 7.63 17.75
N VAL A 103 12.36 6.46 17.57
CA VAL A 103 12.74 5.24 18.30
C VAL A 103 14.17 4.81 17.93
N ALA A 104 14.53 4.84 16.65
CA ALA A 104 15.85 4.47 16.17
C ALA A 104 16.96 5.38 16.71
N VAL A 105 16.71 6.69 16.81
CA VAL A 105 17.67 7.65 17.41
C VAL A 105 17.82 7.37 18.90
N GLY A 106 16.72 7.09 19.61
CA GLY A 106 16.77 6.71 21.03
C GLY A 106 17.68 5.50 21.30
N PHE A 107 17.60 4.46 20.46
CA PHE A 107 18.49 3.30 20.56
C PHE A 107 19.91 3.54 20.02
N ALA A 108 20.11 4.49 19.10
CA ALA A 108 21.44 4.80 18.56
C ALA A 108 22.29 5.65 19.51
N VAL A 109 21.66 6.36 20.44
CA VAL A 109 22.33 7.24 21.42
C VAL A 109 22.65 6.49 22.73
N VAL A 110 21.99 5.35 22.99
CA VAL A 110 22.24 4.45 24.12
C VAL A 110 23.30 3.41 23.74
#